data_AF-A0A536NNI4-F1
#
_entry.id   AF-A0A536NNI4-F1
#
_cell.length_a   1.000
_cell.length_b   1.000
_cell.length_c   1.000
_cell.angle_alpha   90.00
_cell.angle_beta   90.00
_cell.angle_gamma   90.00
#
_symmetry.space_group_name_H-M   'P 1'
#
loop_
_entity.id
_entity.type
_entity.pdbx_description
1 polymer ?
#
loop_
_entity_poly.entity_id
_entity_poly.type
_entity_poly.pdbx_seq_one_letter_code
_entity_poly.pdbx_strand_id
1 'polypeptide(L)'
;MSARRRFALVLVAGILVSLAGMFLGLWWVTFATGVAIGLALPKTWTALVAGAISGLVAWSEPLIEANAQYGLGPTSLSIAAIMGVNGAALIPIALTVVVGVLLGLAGSWLGAAIRGVALDSRRSGSVEKLGDQRLEVKDPVLTQR
;
A
#
# COMPACT_ATOMS: atom_id res chain seq x y z
N MET A 1 -14.79 14.43 -8.17
CA MET A 1 -15.15 13.16 -7.50
C MET A 1 -14.96 13.31 -6.00
N SER A 2 -15.88 12.87 -5.14
CA SER A 2 -15.75 13.05 -3.69
C SER A 2 -14.61 12.19 -3.11
N ALA A 3 -13.97 12.65 -2.03
CA ALA A 3 -12.85 11.95 -1.40
C ALA A 3 -13.21 10.52 -0.95
N ARG A 4 -14.43 10.34 -0.41
CA ARG A 4 -14.96 9.02 -0.02
C ARG A 4 -15.12 8.09 -1.22
N ARG A 5 -15.67 8.59 -2.34
CA ARG A 5 -15.82 7.80 -3.56
C ARG A 5 -14.47 7.39 -4.14
N ARG A 6 -13.47 8.28 -4.10
CA ARG A 6 -12.09 7.94 -4.54
C ARG A 6 -11.48 6.86 -3.66
N PHE A 7 -11.61 6.99 -2.34
CA PHE A 7 -11.13 5.98 -1.41
C PHE A 7 -11.76 4.62 -1.70
N ALA A 8 -13.09 4.55 -1.80
CA ALA A 8 -13.81 3.31 -2.07
C ALA A 8 -13.38 2.67 -3.39
N LEU A 9 -13.28 3.45 -4.46
CA LEU A 9 -12.86 2.93 -5.77
C LEU A 9 -11.43 2.39 -5.76
N VAL A 10 -10.49 3.12 -5.15
CA VAL A 10 -9.10 2.67 -5.04
C VAL A 10 -8.99 1.42 -4.17
N LEU A 11 -9.74 1.36 -3.06
CA LEU A 11 -9.76 0.19 -2.20
C LEU A 11 -10.31 -1.05 -2.91
N VAL A 12 -11.48 -0.93 -3.56
CA VAL A 12 -12.10 -2.05 -4.28
C VAL A 12 -11.21 -2.49 -5.44
N ALA A 13 -10.70 -1.57 -6.25
CA ALA A 13 -9.78 -1.91 -7.32
C ALA A 13 -8.51 -2.60 -6.79
N GLY A 14 -7.97 -2.10 -5.68
CA GLY A 14 -6.82 -2.71 -5.03
C GLY A 14 -7.09 -4.13 -4.54
N ILE A 15 -8.23 -4.37 -3.89
CA ILE A 15 -8.64 -5.71 -3.45
C ILE A 15 -8.73 -6.65 -4.66
N LEU A 16 -9.41 -6.24 -5.72
CA LEU A 16 -9.60 -7.07 -6.92
C LEU A 16 -8.28 -7.42 -7.61
N VAL A 17 -7.37 -6.45 -7.75
CA VAL A 17 -6.05 -6.70 -8.36
C VAL A 17 -5.21 -7.62 -7.49
N SER A 18 -5.17 -7.41 -6.17
CA SER A 18 -4.45 -8.28 -5.24
C SER A 18 -5.00 -9.71 -5.25
N LEU A 19 -6.33 -9.87 -5.22
CA LEU A 19 -7.00 -11.18 -5.32
C LEU A 19 -6.65 -11.89 -6.63
N ALA A 20 -6.79 -11.20 -7.77
CA ALA A 20 -6.45 -11.76 -9.06
C ALA A 20 -4.98 -12.21 -9.12
N GLY A 21 -4.06 -11.40 -8.58
CA GLY A 21 -2.65 -11.76 -8.45
C GLY A 21 -2.45 -13.03 -7.61
N MET A 22 -3.18 -13.18 -6.51
CA MET A 22 -3.09 -14.35 -5.64
C MET A 22 -3.54 -15.64 -6.34
N PHE A 23 -4.66 -15.61 -7.06
CA PHE A 23 -5.15 -16.76 -7.85
C PHE A 23 -4.21 -17.11 -9.02
N LEU A 24 -3.44 -16.16 -9.53
CA LEU A 24 -2.41 -16.40 -10.55
C LEU A 24 -1.06 -16.86 -9.95
N GLY A 25 -0.96 -17.02 -8.62
CA GLY A 25 0.28 -17.36 -7.93
C GLY A 25 1.28 -16.21 -7.81
N LEU A 26 0.89 -14.99 -8.18
CA LEU A 26 1.71 -13.77 -8.12
C LEU A 26 1.54 -13.07 -6.77
N TRP A 27 2.00 -13.71 -5.70
CA TRP A 27 1.88 -13.20 -4.32
C TRP A 27 2.41 -11.77 -4.12
N TRP A 28 3.45 -11.37 -4.87
CA TRP A 28 4.04 -10.02 -4.84
C TRP A 28 3.11 -8.91 -5.36
N VAL A 29 2.04 -9.24 -6.10
CA VAL A 29 1.08 -8.27 -6.63
C VAL A 29 0.40 -7.46 -5.53
N THR A 30 0.22 -8.05 -4.34
CA THR A 30 -0.33 -7.33 -3.17
C THR A 30 0.55 -6.13 -2.79
N PHE A 31 1.88 -6.29 -2.86
CA PHE A 31 2.82 -5.21 -2.62
C PHE A 31 2.76 -4.13 -3.71
N ALA A 32 2.82 -4.53 -4.98
CA ALA A 32 2.72 -3.60 -6.11
C ALA A 32 1.41 -2.80 -6.10
N THR A 33 0.31 -3.46 -5.74
CA THR A 33 -0.99 -2.83 -5.54
C THR A 33 -0.97 -1.86 -4.36
N GLY A 34 -0.33 -2.23 -3.26
CA GLY A 34 -0.03 -1.32 -2.16
C GLY A 34 0.65 -0.04 -2.65
N VAL A 35 1.72 -0.15 -3.44
CA VAL A 35 2.43 1.00 -4.03
C VAL A 35 1.49 1.89 -4.84
N ALA A 36 0.67 1.30 -5.70
CA ALA A 36 -0.32 2.03 -6.48
C ALA A 36 -1.34 2.78 -5.59
N ILE A 37 -1.84 2.14 -4.52
CA ILE A 37 -2.72 2.76 -3.52
C ILE A 37 -2.02 3.96 -2.84
N GLY A 38 -0.75 3.77 -2.45
CA GLY A 38 0.12 4.79 -1.85
C GLY A 38 0.22 6.06 -2.69
N LEU A 39 0.44 5.88 -4.00
CA LEU A 39 0.50 6.97 -4.96
C LEU A 39 -0.88 7.63 -5.17
N ALA A 40 -1.93 6.81 -5.26
CA ALA A 40 -3.27 7.25 -5.64
C ALA A 40 -4.04 8.00 -4.55
N LEU A 41 -3.80 7.76 -3.25
CA LEU A 41 -4.58 8.34 -2.15
C LEU A 41 -3.85 9.47 -1.42
N PRO A 42 -4.36 10.72 -1.44
CA PRO A 42 -3.60 11.92 -1.06
C PRO A 42 -3.15 11.97 0.40
N LYS A 43 -3.87 11.30 1.31
CA LYS A 43 -3.49 11.23 2.73
C LYS A 43 -2.79 9.90 3.00
N THR A 44 -1.56 9.96 3.53
CA THR A 44 -0.75 8.78 3.87
C THR A 44 -1.51 7.79 4.75
N TRP A 45 -2.17 8.26 5.81
CA TRP A 45 -2.97 7.40 6.68
C TRP A 45 -4.05 6.60 5.93
N THR A 46 -4.82 7.26 5.04
CA THR A 46 -5.84 6.56 4.26
C THR A 46 -5.24 5.56 3.27
N ALA A 47 -4.04 5.84 2.75
CA ALA A 47 -3.35 4.91 1.87
C ALA A 47 -2.87 3.66 2.60
N LEU A 48 -2.30 3.83 3.80
CA LEU A 48 -1.89 2.73 4.67
C LEU A 48 -3.08 1.85 5.05
N VAL A 49 -4.19 2.45 5.49
CA VAL A 49 -5.42 1.72 5.83
C VAL A 49 -5.96 0.96 4.63
N ALA A 50 -6.00 1.58 3.44
CA ALA A 50 -6.47 0.89 2.24
C ALA A 50 -5.53 -0.25 1.81
N GLY A 51 -4.22 -0.06 1.92
CA GLY A 51 -3.22 -1.10 1.65
C GLY A 51 -3.35 -2.28 2.62
N ALA A 52 -3.52 -2.01 3.92
CA ALA A 52 -3.72 -3.02 4.95
C ALA A 52 -4.99 -3.84 4.71
N ILE A 53 -6.12 -3.18 4.42
CA ILE A 53 -7.39 -3.86 4.13
C ILE A 53 -7.28 -4.69 2.85
N SER A 54 -6.64 -4.16 1.81
CA SER A 54 -6.40 -4.90 0.56
C SER A 54 -5.60 -6.18 0.81
N GLY A 55 -4.50 -6.08 1.56
CA GLY A 55 -3.69 -7.23 1.94
C GLY A 55 -4.43 -8.23 2.83
N LEU A 56 -5.22 -7.74 3.79
CA LEU A 56 -6.05 -8.58 4.66
C LEU A 56 -7.03 -9.43 3.84
N VAL A 57 -7.84 -8.77 3.01
CA VAL A 57 -8.91 -9.44 2.23
C VAL A 57 -8.31 -10.39 1.21
N ALA A 58 -7.29 -9.96 0.46
CA ALA A 58 -6.71 -10.76 -0.60
C ALA A 58 -6.02 -12.04 -0.09
N TRP A 59 -5.50 -12.02 1.13
CA TRP A 59 -4.84 -13.18 1.73
C TRP A 59 -5.77 -14.02 2.61
N SER A 60 -6.87 -13.45 3.12
CA SER A 60 -7.87 -14.24 3.85
C SER A 60 -8.78 -15.04 2.92
N GLU A 61 -9.17 -14.48 1.76
CA GLU A 61 -10.16 -15.10 0.88
C GLU A 61 -9.76 -16.51 0.42
N PRO A 62 -8.54 -16.76 -0.10
CA PRO A 62 -8.16 -18.10 -0.54
C PRO A 62 -8.06 -19.09 0.63
N LEU A 63 -7.78 -18.62 1.85
CA LEU A 63 -7.76 -19.45 3.05
C LEU A 63 -9.18 -19.85 3.45
N ILE A 64 -10.15 -18.94 3.37
CA ILE A 64 -11.56 -19.24 3.63
C ILE A 64 -12.07 -20.26 2.61
N GLU A 65 -11.78 -20.06 1.34
CA GLU A 65 -12.15 -20.97 0.26
C GLU A 65 -11.51 -22.36 0.45
N ALA A 66 -10.20 -22.43 0.68
CA ALA A 66 -9.51 -23.69 0.92
C ALA A 66 -10.01 -24.42 2.18
N ASN A 67 -10.39 -23.68 3.23
CA ASN A 67 -10.99 -24.27 4.42
C ASN A 67 -12.37 -24.86 4.14
N ALA A 68 -13.19 -24.19 3.33
CA ALA A 68 -14.51 -24.67 2.95
C ALA A 68 -14.45 -25.91 2.03
N GLN A 69 -13.46 -25.97 1.13
CA GLN A 69 -13.33 -27.06 0.16
C GLN A 69 -12.62 -28.29 0.72
N TYR A 70 -11.51 -28.10 1.43
CA TYR A 70 -10.58 -29.18 1.79
C TYR A 70 -10.38 -29.35 3.30
N GLY A 71 -10.79 -28.36 4.10
CA GLY A 71 -10.47 -28.28 5.52
C GLY A 71 -8.99 -28.00 5.75
N LEU A 72 -8.66 -26.81 6.27
CA LEU A 72 -7.25 -26.41 6.49
C LEU A 72 -6.58 -27.13 7.67
N GLY A 73 -7.34 -27.87 8.48
CA GLY A 73 -6.88 -28.47 9.75
C GLY A 73 -5.62 -29.33 9.60
N PRO A 74 -5.60 -30.36 8.74
CA PRO A 74 -4.43 -31.23 8.57
C PRO A 74 -3.21 -30.48 8.06
N THR A 75 -3.35 -29.66 7.01
CA THR A 75 -2.26 -28.90 6.41
C THR A 75 -1.66 -27.90 7.39
N SER A 76 -2.51 -27.14 8.10
CA SER A 76 -2.06 -26.16 9.08
C SER A 76 -1.42 -26.82 10.31
N LEU A 77 -1.90 -27.97 10.76
CA LEU A 77 -1.24 -28.76 11.82
C LEU A 77 0.13 -29.27 11.38
N SER A 78 0.28 -29.74 10.14
CA SER A 78 1.59 -30.13 9.60
C SER A 78 2.56 -28.94 9.57
N ILE A 79 2.12 -27.77 9.11
CA ILE A 79 2.95 -26.56 9.11
C ILE A 79 3.29 -26.13 10.55
N ALA A 80 2.33 -26.16 11.45
CA ALA A 80 2.54 -25.83 12.86
C ALA A 80 3.56 -26.78 13.52
N ALA A 81 3.52 -28.07 13.19
CA ALA A 81 4.50 -29.04 13.65
C ALA A 81 5.91 -28.75 13.12
N ILE A 82 6.04 -28.39 11.84
CA ILE A 82 7.32 -27.96 11.24
C ILE A 82 7.87 -26.71 11.92
N MET A 83 6.99 -25.76 12.28
CA MET A 83 7.34 -24.55 13.02
C MET A 83 7.66 -24.80 14.50
N GLY A 84 7.51 -26.04 15.00
CA GLY A 84 7.72 -26.39 16.41
C GLY A 84 6.59 -25.98 17.36
N VAL A 85 5.48 -25.46 16.83
CA VAL A 85 4.29 -25.03 17.59
C VAL A 85 3.17 -26.08 17.47
N ASN A 86 3.46 -27.29 17.95
CA ASN A 86 2.55 -28.43 17.88
C ASN A 86 1.15 -28.11 18.44
N GLY A 87 0.12 -28.56 17.73
CA GLY A 87 -1.29 -28.39 18.13
C GLY A 87 -1.89 -27.01 17.84
N ALA A 88 -1.10 -26.04 17.37
CA ALA A 88 -1.55 -24.66 17.13
C ALA A 88 -1.79 -24.37 15.64
N ALA A 89 -2.77 -25.05 15.04
CA ALA A 89 -3.18 -24.90 13.64
C ALA A 89 -3.49 -23.45 13.20
N LEU A 90 -3.91 -22.61 14.14
CA LEU A 90 -4.24 -21.20 13.89
C LEU A 90 -3.01 -20.32 13.64
N ILE A 91 -1.83 -20.69 14.15
CA ILE A 91 -0.63 -19.86 14.05
C ILE A 91 -0.18 -19.68 12.59
N PRO A 92 -0.01 -20.76 11.78
CA PRO A 92 0.33 -20.61 10.38
C PRO A 92 -0.67 -19.77 9.60
N ILE A 93 -1.96 -19.96 9.82
CA ILE A 93 -3.04 -19.22 9.16
C ILE A 93 -2.93 -17.73 9.49
N ALA A 94 -2.79 -17.40 10.78
CA ALA A 94 -2.65 -16.02 11.23
C ALA A 94 -1.39 -15.36 10.65
N LEU A 95 -0.26 -16.08 10.62
CA LEU A 95 0.98 -15.57 10.01
C LEU A 95 0.82 -15.30 8.52
N THR A 96 0.15 -16.17 7.77
CA THR A 96 -0.14 -15.95 6.34
C THR A 96 -0.94 -14.66 6.13
N VAL A 97 -1.97 -14.42 6.94
CA VAL A 97 -2.74 -13.17 6.87
C VAL A 97 -1.89 -11.96 7.24
N VAL A 98 -1.07 -12.06 8.29
CA VAL A 98 -0.17 -10.99 8.72
C VAL A 98 0.81 -10.63 7.61
N VAL A 99 1.38 -11.62 6.90
CA VAL A 99 2.26 -11.38 5.75
C VAL A 99 1.53 -10.58 4.67
N GLY A 100 0.29 -10.94 4.34
CA GLY A 100 -0.52 -10.22 3.36
C GLY A 100 -0.76 -8.75 3.75
N VAL A 101 -1.14 -8.51 5.01
CA VAL A 101 -1.35 -7.17 5.55
C VAL A 101 -0.06 -6.34 5.51
N LEU A 102 1.07 -6.93 5.92
CA LEU A 102 2.37 -6.27 5.90
C LEU A 102 2.83 -5.95 4.47
N LEU A 103 2.58 -6.82 3.50
CA LEU A 103 2.88 -6.53 2.08
C LEU A 103 2.09 -5.31 1.58
N GLY A 104 0.78 -5.27 1.85
CA GLY A 104 -0.07 -4.14 1.46
C GLY A 104 0.32 -2.83 2.15
N LEU A 105 0.65 -2.89 3.45
CA LEU A 105 1.17 -1.77 4.23
C LEU A 105 2.51 -1.27 3.69
N ALA A 106 3.47 -2.16 3.49
CA ALA A 106 4.81 -1.80 3.00
C ALA A 106 4.73 -1.15 1.61
N GLY A 107 3.92 -1.70 0.71
CA GLY A 107 3.70 -1.11 -0.60
C GLY A 107 3.08 0.29 -0.51
N SER A 108 2.00 0.43 0.25
CA SER A 108 1.30 1.72 0.39
C SER A 108 2.13 2.78 1.10
N TRP A 109 2.96 2.38 2.06
CA TRP A 109 3.96 3.23 2.68
C TRP A 109 4.98 3.72 1.66
N LEU A 110 5.55 2.81 0.86
CA LEU A 110 6.52 3.17 -0.18
C LEU A 110 5.92 4.11 -1.23
N GLY A 111 4.72 3.82 -1.73
CA GLY A 111 4.03 4.69 -2.67
C GLY A 111 3.73 6.08 -2.10
N ALA A 112 3.34 6.16 -0.82
CA ALA A 112 3.12 7.44 -0.16
C ALA A 112 4.43 8.21 0.06
N ALA A 113 5.53 7.54 0.38
CA ALA A 113 6.86 8.14 0.53
C ALA A 113 7.37 8.71 -0.80
N ILE A 114 7.27 7.95 -1.90
CA ILE A 114 7.62 8.41 -3.25
C ILE A 114 6.87 9.69 -3.60
N ARG A 115 5.56 9.73 -3.33
CA ARG A 115 4.77 10.94 -3.55
C ARG A 115 5.24 12.10 -2.67
N GLY A 116 5.53 11.84 -1.39
CA GLY A 116 6.02 12.86 -0.46
C GLY A 116 7.26 13.56 -1.01
N VAL A 117 8.26 12.79 -1.41
CA VAL A 117 9.50 13.30 -2.02
C VAL A 117 9.20 14.12 -3.28
N ALA A 118 8.33 13.62 -4.16
CA ALA A 118 7.98 14.33 -5.40
C ALA A 118 7.26 15.67 -5.16
N LEU A 119 6.46 15.77 -4.08
CA LEU A 119 5.78 17.02 -3.70
C LEU A 119 6.75 18.02 -3.09
N ASP A 120 7.69 17.56 -2.26
CA ASP A 120 8.70 18.42 -1.64
C ASP A 120 9.65 19.02 -2.68
N SER A 121 10.11 18.23 -3.66
CA SER A 121 10.94 18.74 -4.76
C SER A 121 10.23 19.84 -5.57
N ARG A 122 8.92 19.69 -5.82
CA ARG A 122 8.12 20.72 -6.54
C ARG A 122 7.97 22.00 -5.73
N ARG A 123 7.83 21.88 -4.41
CA ARG A 123 7.72 23.02 -3.51
C ARG A 123 9.05 23.79 -3.47
N SER A 124 10.18 23.09 -3.36
CA SER A 124 11.52 23.69 -3.37
C SER A 124 11.78 24.53 -4.63
N GLY A 125 11.56 23.95 -5.82
CA GLY A 125 11.79 24.66 -7.08
C GLY A 125 10.81 25.83 -7.32
N SER A 126 9.62 25.79 -6.70
CA SER A 126 8.70 26.93 -6.75
C SER A 126 9.19 28.10 -5.90
N VAL A 127 9.74 27.82 -4.71
CA VAL A 127 10.30 28.84 -3.81
C VAL A 127 11.53 29.52 -4.42
N GLU A 128 12.40 28.75 -5.08
CA GLU A 128 13.57 29.27 -5.81
C GLU A 128 13.16 30.27 -6.90
N LYS A 129 12.20 29.90 -7.77
CA LYS A 129 11.66 30.80 -8.81
C LYS A 129 11.06 32.10 -8.25
N LEU A 130 10.36 32.00 -7.12
CA LEU A 130 9.78 33.16 -6.43
C LEU A 130 10.87 34.07 -5.82
N GLY A 131 11.98 33.50 -5.37
CA GLY A 131 13.15 34.23 -4.89
C GLY A 131 13.82 35.01 -6.02
N ASP A 132 14.09 34.35 -7.14
CA ASP A 132 14.73 34.96 -8.31
C ASP A 132 13.89 36.12 -8.88
N GLN A 133 12.57 35.93 -9.02
CA GLN A 133 11.68 37.03 -9.44
C GLN A 133 11.69 38.22 -8.49
N ARG A 134 11.85 38.00 -7.17
CA ARG A 134 11.94 39.11 -6.20
C ARG A 134 13.25 39.89 -6.32
N LEU A 135 14.34 39.23 -6.71
CA LEU A 135 15.64 39.87 -6.91
C LEU A 135 15.64 40.66 -8.22
N GLU A 136 15.11 40.07 -9.29
CA GLU A 136 14.98 40.71 -10.61
C GLU A 136 14.07 41.95 -10.59
N VAL A 137 13.09 42.03 -9.68
CA VAL A 137 12.26 43.23 -9.45
C VAL A 137 12.94 44.28 -8.58
N LYS A 138 13.96 43.92 -7.80
CA LYS A 138 14.72 44.85 -6.95
C LYS A 138 15.87 45.54 -7.70
N ASP A 139 16.47 44.86 -8.66
CA ASP A 139 17.58 45.38 -9.47
C ASP A 139 17.25 46.38 -10.62
N PRO A 140 15.99 46.58 -11.10
CA PRO A 140 15.73 47.51 -12.20
C PRO A 140 15.71 48.97 -11.73
N VAL A 141 15.78 49.23 -10.42
CA VAL A 141 15.76 50.60 -9.86
C VAL A 141 17.19 51.12 -9.58
N LEU A 142 18.19 50.25 -9.50
CA LEU A 142 19.57 50.65 -9.15
C LEU A 142 20.49 50.90 -10.34
N THR A 143 20.03 50.64 -11.58
CA THR A 143 20.82 50.83 -12.82
C THR A 143 20.50 52.12 -13.59
N GLN A 144 19.65 53.02 -13.06
CA GLN A 144 19.37 54.34 -13.66
C GLN A 144 20.02 55.53 -12.93
N ARG A 145 21.27 55.39 -12.45
CA ARG A 145 22.06 56.56 -12.01
C ARG A 145 23.40 56.62 -12.72
#